data_AF-A0A2K5F4T1-F1
#
_entry.id   AF-A0A2K5F4T1-F1
#
_cell.length_a   1.000
_cell.length_b   1.000
_cell.length_c   1.000
_cell.angle_alpha   90.00
_cell.angle_beta   90.00
_cell.angle_gamma   90.00
#
_symmetry.space_group_name_H-M   'P 1'
#
loop_
_entity.id
_entity.type
_entity.pdbx_description
1 polymer ?
#
loop_
_entity_poly.entity_id
_entity_poly.type
_entity_poly.pdbx_seq_one_letter_code
_entity_poly.pdbx_strand_id
1 'polypeptide(L)'
;MALLYYNQGCSQHFDPEINSDHACTYHPGVPVFHDGWSCCKRRTTDFSYFLSIVACTKGRHNSEKPPEPVKPKVKTTEKKLSELKPKFQEHIIQAPQPVEAIERKLMPVLLYEYYYIIQENTGLIFLTLVFHICFFSLHQKLHFCALMYQAEIDLQYMWSLQGYI
;
A
#
# COMPACT_ATOMS: atom_id res chain seq x y z
N MET A 1 -2.72 -17.86 5.29
CA MET A 1 -2.11 -17.06 6.39
C MET A 1 -1.02 -16.18 5.78
N ALA A 2 -0.99 -14.87 6.06
CA ALA A 2 0.10 -14.02 5.60
C ALA A 2 1.36 -14.34 6.40
N LEU A 3 2.38 -14.91 5.75
CA LEU A 3 3.65 -15.21 6.38
C LEU A 3 4.49 -13.92 6.48
N LEU A 4 5.02 -13.64 7.67
CA LEU A 4 5.95 -12.52 7.86
C LEU A 4 7.28 -12.83 7.16
N TYR A 5 7.85 -11.78 6.59
CA TYR A 5 9.00 -11.90 5.71
C TYR A 5 10.27 -11.29 6.30
N TYR A 6 11.43 -11.88 6.02
CA TYR A 6 12.67 -11.48 6.68
C TYR A 6 13.78 -10.92 5.78
N ASN A 7 13.66 -10.91 4.43
CA ASN A 7 14.72 -10.22 3.67
C ASN A 7 14.59 -8.71 3.82
N GLN A 8 15.75 -8.10 3.99
CA GLN A 8 15.89 -6.69 4.32
C GLN A 8 15.54 -5.82 3.12
N GLY A 9 14.70 -4.80 3.34
CA GLY A 9 14.24 -3.90 2.28
C GLY A 9 13.03 -4.40 1.47
N CYS A 10 12.45 -5.57 1.80
CA CYS A 10 11.21 -6.04 1.20
C CYS A 10 10.02 -5.70 2.12
N SER A 11 9.06 -4.91 1.61
CA SER A 11 7.84 -4.50 2.34
C SER A 11 6.56 -5.16 1.81
N GLN A 12 6.68 -6.14 0.92
CA GLN A 12 5.53 -6.77 0.27
C GLN A 12 5.07 -8.04 1.00
N HIS A 13 3.75 -8.23 1.07
CA HIS A 13 3.12 -9.49 1.42
C HIS A 13 3.02 -10.34 0.14
N PHE A 14 3.33 -11.63 0.23
CA PHE A 14 3.27 -12.54 -0.90
C PHE A 14 2.65 -13.86 -0.46
N ASP A 15 1.99 -14.55 -1.39
CA ASP A 15 1.52 -15.90 -1.16
C ASP A 15 2.65 -16.91 -1.46
N PRO A 16 2.92 -17.86 -0.56
CA PRO A 16 4.00 -18.84 -0.74
C PRO A 16 3.83 -19.72 -1.98
N GLU A 17 2.59 -19.91 -2.44
CA GLU A 17 2.27 -20.71 -3.63
C GLU A 17 2.67 -20.04 -4.95
N ILE A 18 2.83 -18.71 -4.97
CA ILE A 18 3.19 -17.93 -6.17
C ILE A 18 4.60 -17.33 -6.08
N ASN A 19 5.43 -17.83 -5.17
CA ASN A 19 6.76 -17.31 -4.89
C ASN A 19 7.78 -17.68 -5.98
N SER A 20 7.85 -16.85 -7.02
CA SER A 20 8.82 -16.98 -8.11
C SER A 20 10.18 -16.34 -7.78
N ASP A 21 11.21 -16.66 -8.57
CA ASP A 21 12.57 -16.11 -8.44
C ASP A 21 12.68 -14.59 -8.66
N HIS A 22 11.57 -13.94 -9.02
CA HIS A 22 11.48 -12.50 -9.23
C HIS A 22 10.39 -11.83 -8.38
N ALA A 23 9.79 -12.57 -7.45
CA ALA A 23 8.70 -12.07 -6.62
C ALA A 23 9.18 -11.05 -5.56
N CYS A 24 10.39 -11.23 -5.03
CA CYS A 24 10.94 -10.37 -3.99
C CYS A 24 12.09 -9.51 -4.50
N THR A 25 12.12 -8.24 -4.11
CA THR A 25 13.31 -7.38 -4.19
C THR A 25 13.84 -7.07 -2.80
N TYR A 26 15.10 -7.37 -2.54
CA TYR A 26 15.74 -7.16 -1.23
C TYR A 26 17.23 -6.83 -1.33
N HIS A 27 17.83 -6.49 -0.18
CA HIS A 27 19.27 -6.36 0.01
C HIS A 27 19.83 -7.64 0.64
N PRO A 28 20.70 -8.41 -0.04
CA PRO A 28 21.34 -9.59 0.54
C PRO A 28 22.53 -9.25 1.47
N GLY A 29 23.00 -8.00 1.43
CA GLY A 29 24.14 -7.55 2.22
C GLY A 29 23.73 -7.05 3.61
N VAL A 30 24.72 -6.81 4.45
CA VAL A 30 24.54 -6.15 5.75
C VAL A 30 24.50 -4.62 5.62
N PRO A 31 23.78 -3.93 6.52
CA PRO A 31 23.82 -2.47 6.63
C PRO A 31 25.18 -2.00 7.17
N VAL A 32 25.79 -1.02 6.51
CA VAL A 32 27.09 -0.41 6.86
C VAL A 32 26.87 1.09 7.04
N PHE A 33 27.22 1.59 8.21
CA PHE A 33 27.11 3.02 8.52
C PHE A 33 28.09 3.82 7.62
N HIS A 34 27.65 4.97 7.07
CA HIS A 34 28.30 5.78 6.01
C HIS A 34 28.33 5.19 4.59
N ASP A 35 28.46 3.86 4.45
CA ASP A 35 28.58 3.21 3.14
C ASP A 35 27.28 2.59 2.60
N GLY A 36 26.18 2.66 3.37
CA GLY A 36 24.89 2.13 2.96
C GLY A 36 24.83 0.60 3.04
N TRP A 37 24.44 -0.07 1.96
CA TRP A 37 24.32 -1.53 1.94
C TRP A 37 25.53 -2.18 1.30
N SER A 38 26.16 -3.16 1.95
CA SER A 38 27.33 -3.88 1.39
C SER A 38 27.08 -4.58 0.05
N CYS A 39 25.81 -4.82 -0.33
CA CYS A 39 25.43 -5.45 -1.58
C CYS A 39 25.27 -4.49 -2.76
N CYS A 40 25.29 -3.16 -2.57
CA CYS A 40 25.13 -2.21 -3.67
C CYS A 40 25.91 -0.91 -3.43
N LYS A 41 26.27 -0.19 -4.49
CA LYS A 41 27.12 1.02 -4.39
C LYS A 41 26.36 2.29 -3.98
N ARG A 42 25.14 2.18 -3.45
CA ARG A 42 24.34 3.34 -2.99
C ARG A 42 24.80 3.73 -1.58
N ARG A 43 25.53 4.84 -1.48
CA ARG A 43 26.07 5.37 -0.22
C ARG A 43 25.25 6.57 0.23
N THR A 44 25.08 6.69 1.54
CA THR A 44 24.39 7.83 2.17
C THR A 44 24.89 8.02 3.58
N THR A 45 24.98 9.27 4.00
CA THR A 45 25.23 9.66 5.39
C THR A 45 23.93 10.01 6.12
N ASP A 46 22.82 10.21 5.40
CA ASP A 46 21.50 10.44 5.99
C ASP A 46 20.79 9.11 6.28
N PHE A 47 20.35 8.96 7.53
CA PHE A 47 19.61 7.80 8.03
C PHE A 47 18.23 7.66 7.37
N SER A 48 17.55 8.78 7.09
CA SER A 48 16.22 8.73 6.47
C SER A 48 16.31 8.23 5.03
N TYR A 49 17.31 8.72 4.30
CA TYR A 49 17.63 8.19 2.97
C TYR A 49 18.08 6.73 3.03
N PHE A 50 18.83 6.31 4.06
CA PHE A 50 19.27 4.91 4.22
C PHE A 50 18.10 3.91 4.26
N LEU A 51 17.03 4.25 4.97
CA LEU A 51 15.83 3.41 5.07
C LEU A 51 15.02 3.36 3.77
N SER A 52 15.16 4.37 2.90
CA SER A 52 14.47 4.44 1.60
C SER A 52 15.31 3.95 0.43
N ILE A 53 16.52 3.43 0.67
CA ILE A 53 17.33 2.83 -0.40
C ILE A 53 16.56 1.66 -1.01
N VAL A 54 16.35 1.74 -2.32
CA VAL A 54 15.70 0.69 -3.09
C VAL A 54 16.56 -0.57 -3.09
N ALA A 55 15.92 -1.68 -2.74
CA ALA A 55 16.45 -3.04 -2.83
C ALA A 55 17.14 -3.31 -4.17
N CYS A 56 18.25 -4.05 -4.14
CA CYS A 56 19.11 -4.22 -5.32
C CYS A 56 19.02 -5.61 -5.98
N THR A 57 18.55 -6.63 -5.27
CA THR A 57 18.55 -8.02 -5.75
C THR A 57 17.13 -8.54 -5.86
N LYS A 58 16.83 -9.25 -6.95
CA LYS A 58 15.59 -10.00 -7.13
C LYS A 58 15.79 -11.45 -6.71
N GLY A 59 14.81 -12.04 -6.05
CA GLY A 59 14.83 -13.43 -5.65
C GLY A 59 13.49 -13.91 -5.14
N ARG A 60 13.52 -15.08 -4.51
CA ARG A 60 12.36 -15.62 -3.80
C ARG A 60 12.21 -14.98 -2.44
N HIS A 61 10.99 -15.02 -1.97
CA HIS A 61 10.71 -14.78 -0.59
C HIS A 61 11.20 -15.95 0.32
N ASN A 62 12.17 -15.73 1.22
CA ASN A 62 12.44 -16.44 2.47
C ASN A 62 11.49 -16.17 3.69
N SER A 63 10.74 -17.18 4.12
CA SER A 63 9.87 -17.12 5.31
C SER A 63 10.57 -17.47 6.63
N GLU A 64 11.87 -17.79 6.62
CA GLU A 64 12.62 -18.16 7.82
C GLU A 64 13.31 -16.95 8.44
N LYS A 65 13.20 -16.81 9.77
CA LYS A 65 13.89 -15.76 10.52
C LYS A 65 15.40 -15.99 10.43
N PRO A 66 16.19 -15.06 9.87
CA PRO A 66 17.63 -15.15 9.91
C PRO A 66 18.09 -15.21 11.37
N PRO A 67 19.11 -16.02 11.68
CA PRO A 67 19.70 -16.04 13.00
C PRO A 67 20.13 -14.61 13.37
N GLU A 68 19.84 -14.20 14.61
CA GLU A 68 20.19 -12.85 15.07
C GLU A 68 21.68 -12.60 14.85
N PRO A 69 22.07 -11.47 14.24
CA PRO A 69 23.48 -11.16 14.03
C PRO A 69 24.14 -11.11 15.40
N VAL A 70 25.10 -12.02 15.62
CA VAL A 70 25.93 -12.04 16.81
C VAL A 70 26.63 -10.69 16.89
N LYS A 71 26.26 -9.86 17.87
CA LYS A 71 26.92 -8.56 18.11
C LYS A 71 28.42 -8.81 18.13
N PRO A 72 29.22 -8.14 17.27
CA PRO A 72 30.66 -8.22 17.37
C PRO A 72 31.03 -7.83 18.80
N LYS A 73 31.68 -8.75 19.54
CA LYS A 73 32.39 -8.38 20.77
C LYS A 73 33.48 -7.42 20.32
N VAL A 74 33.22 -6.12 20.43
CA VAL A 74 34.26 -5.10 20.33
C VAL A 74 35.22 -5.41 21.47
N LYS A 75 36.31 -6.11 21.16
CA LYS A 75 37.48 -6.16 22.04
C LYS A 75 38.09 -4.78 21.96
N THR A 76 37.64 -3.89 22.85
CA THR A 76 38.39 -2.69 23.22
C THR A 76 39.75 -3.17 23.70
N THR A 77 40.73 -3.18 22.79
CA THR A 77 42.10 -3.43 23.17
C THR A 77 42.56 -2.13 23.78
N GLU A 78 42.63 -2.11 25.11
CA GLU A 78 43.21 -1.03 25.90
C GLU A 78 44.68 -0.85 25.48
N LYS A 79 44.92 -0.04 24.46
CA LYS A 79 46.27 0.44 24.15
C LYS A 79 46.29 1.95 24.32
N LYS A 80 46.42 2.34 25.60
CA LYS A 80 47.03 3.56 26.13
C LYS A 80 46.94 4.80 25.21
N LEU A 81 45.73 5.36 25.05
CA LEU A 81 45.53 6.72 24.55
C LEU A 81 45.53 7.68 25.75
N SER A 82 46.69 7.87 26.34
CA SER A 82 46.90 8.80 27.45
C SER A 82 47.92 9.87 27.07
N GLU A 83 47.82 10.51 25.91
CA GLU A 83 48.63 11.72 25.63
C GLU A 83 48.24 12.58 24.42
N LEU A 84 47.00 12.52 23.93
CA LEU A 84 46.50 13.56 23.03
C LEU A 84 45.19 14.08 23.58
N LYS A 85 45.29 15.07 24.48
CA LYS A 85 44.16 15.92 24.84
C LYS A 85 43.95 16.86 23.64
N PRO A 86 42.95 16.65 22.75
CA PRO A 86 42.59 17.72 21.84
C PRO A 86 42.18 18.90 22.71
N LYS A 87 42.83 20.06 22.54
CA LYS A 87 42.34 21.33 23.06
C LYS A 87 40.99 21.56 22.38
N PHE A 88 39.93 21.08 22.99
CA PHE A 88 38.59 21.54 22.69
C PHE A 88 38.57 23.00 23.15
N GLN A 89 38.83 23.92 22.23
CA GLN A 89 38.34 25.27 22.38
C GLN A 89 36.83 25.14 22.31
N GLU A 90 36.19 25.27 23.47
CA GLU A 90 34.76 25.40 23.60
C GLU A 90 34.37 26.73 22.94
N HIS A 91 34.36 26.73 21.62
CA HIS A 91 33.62 27.73 20.88
C HIS A 91 32.17 27.34 21.05
N ILE A 92 31.52 27.99 22.01
CA ILE A 92 30.08 27.93 22.21
C ILE A 92 29.47 28.45 20.92
N ILE A 93 29.19 27.54 19.98
CA ILE A 93 28.34 27.85 18.83
C ILE A 93 26.98 28.10 19.47
N GLN A 94 26.63 29.38 19.60
CA GLN A 94 25.27 29.75 19.97
C GLN A 94 24.34 29.08 18.97
N ALA A 95 23.40 28.29 19.49
CA ALA A 95 22.33 27.74 18.67
C ALA A 95 21.71 28.92 17.89
N PRO A 96 21.69 28.89 16.55
CA PRO A 96 20.92 29.87 15.82
C PRO A 96 19.50 29.80 16.34
N GLN A 97 18.92 30.97 16.65
CA GLN A 97 17.53 31.03 17.11
C GLN A 97 16.66 30.25 16.15
N PRO A 98 15.64 29.52 16.64
CA PRO A 98 14.79 28.71 15.79
C PRO A 98 14.21 29.64 14.73
N VAL A 99 14.68 29.47 13.50
CA VAL A 99 14.11 30.16 12.35
C VAL A 99 12.65 29.76 12.37
N GLU A 100 11.80 30.78 12.49
CA GLU A 100 10.36 30.65 12.70
C GLU A 100 9.83 29.51 11.84
N ALA A 101 9.07 28.63 12.50
CA ALA A 101 8.51 27.43 11.92
C ALA A 101 8.02 27.73 10.50
N ILE A 102 8.73 27.17 9.51
CA ILE A 102 8.21 27.12 8.15
C ILE A 102 6.98 26.22 8.25
N GLU A 103 5.82 26.85 8.40
CA GLU A 103 4.53 26.23 8.17
C GLU A 103 4.60 25.67 6.75
N ARG A 104 4.87 24.37 6.63
CA ARG A 104 4.63 23.65 5.38
C ARG A 104 3.13 23.66 5.16
N LYS A 105 2.62 24.72 4.53
CA LYS A 105 1.35 24.67 3.80
C LYS A 105 1.54 23.81 2.56
N LEU A 106 1.71 22.50 2.75
CA LEU A 106 1.72 21.54 1.65
C LEU A 106 0.87 20.31 1.99
N MET A 107 -0.36 20.54 2.45
CA MET A 107 -1.46 19.58 2.27
C MET A 107 -2.83 20.29 2.17
N PRO A 108 -3.16 20.99 1.06
CA PRO A 108 -4.58 21.18 0.76
C PRO A 108 -5.00 20.76 -0.65
N VAL A 109 -4.09 20.57 -1.62
CA VAL A 109 -4.50 20.28 -3.01
C VAL A 109 -4.88 18.81 -3.20
N LEU A 110 -4.05 17.87 -2.76
CA LEU A 110 -4.32 16.43 -2.98
C LEU A 110 -5.54 15.92 -2.21
N LEU A 111 -5.86 16.52 -1.05
CA LEU A 111 -7.06 16.18 -0.30
C LEU A 111 -8.34 16.75 -0.95
N TYR A 112 -8.26 17.94 -1.57
CA TYR A 112 -9.37 18.51 -2.34
C TYR A 112 -9.66 17.72 -3.61
N GLU A 113 -8.61 17.38 -4.36
CA GLU A 113 -8.71 16.53 -5.56
C GLU A 113 -9.28 15.15 -5.20
N TYR A 114 -8.81 14.53 -4.11
CA TYR A 114 -9.35 13.25 -3.64
C TYR A 114 -10.82 13.37 -3.20
N TYR A 115 -11.21 14.44 -2.49
CA TYR A 115 -12.61 14.67 -2.10
C TYR A 115 -13.53 14.89 -3.32
N TYR A 116 -13.08 15.64 -4.33
CA TYR A 116 -13.82 15.84 -5.58
C TYR A 116 -13.99 14.54 -6.37
N ILE A 117 -12.93 13.73 -6.49
CA ILE A 117 -12.99 12.41 -7.15
C ILE A 117 -13.96 11.46 -6.41
N ILE A 118 -14.02 11.51 -5.08
CA ILE A 118 -14.97 10.72 -4.28
C ILE A 118 -16.41 11.24 -4.45
N GLN A 119 -16.64 12.55 -4.60
CA GLN A 119 -17.98 13.10 -4.89
C GLN A 119 -18.49 12.73 -6.29
N GLU A 120 -17.63 12.77 -7.31
CA GLU A 120 -18.03 12.37 -8.68
C GLU A 120 -18.35 10.87 -8.75
N ASN A 121 -17.54 10.02 -8.11
CA ASN A 121 -17.78 8.58 -8.09
C ASN A 121 -19.02 8.20 -7.27
N THR A 122 -19.30 8.87 -6.15
CA THR A 122 -20.53 8.62 -5.38
C THR A 122 -21.79 9.07 -6.12
N GLY A 123 -21.72 10.18 -6.88
CA GLY A 123 -22.80 10.60 -7.78
C GLY A 123 -23.08 9.60 -8.90
N LEU A 124 -22.03 9.08 -9.55
CA LEU A 124 -22.15 8.10 -10.63
C LEU A 124 -22.71 6.75 -10.11
N ILE A 125 -22.25 6.29 -8.94
CA ILE A 125 -22.77 5.08 -8.29
C ILE A 125 -24.25 5.25 -7.94
N PHE A 126 -24.65 6.40 -7.40
CA PHE A 126 -26.05 6.68 -7.07
C PHE A 126 -26.94 6.70 -8.32
N LEU A 127 -26.51 7.37 -9.39
CA LEU A 127 -27.22 7.34 -10.69
C LEU A 127 -27.35 5.92 -11.21
N THR A 128 -26.28 5.12 -11.18
CA THR A 128 -26.29 3.73 -11.67
C THR A 128 -27.25 2.85 -10.86
N LEU A 129 -27.28 3.00 -9.53
CA LEU A 129 -28.23 2.30 -8.66
C LEU A 129 -29.68 2.71 -8.93
N VAL A 130 -29.96 4.00 -9.10
CA VAL A 130 -31.29 4.50 -9.44
C VAL A 130 -31.73 3.97 -10.81
N PHE A 131 -30.85 3.95 -11.81
CA PHE A 131 -31.12 3.35 -13.11
C PHE A 131 -31.45 1.85 -13.00
N HIS A 132 -30.67 1.08 -12.23
CA HIS A 132 -30.95 -0.35 -12.01
C HIS A 132 -32.26 -0.60 -11.28
N ILE A 133 -32.60 0.18 -10.26
CA ILE A 133 -33.86 0.05 -9.50
C ILE A 133 -35.06 0.39 -10.39
N CYS A 134 -34.97 1.47 -11.19
CA CYS A 134 -36.00 1.87 -12.14
C CYS A 134 -36.17 0.83 -13.26
N PHE A 135 -35.06 0.30 -13.79
CA PHE A 135 -35.09 -0.72 -14.83
C PHE A 135 -35.68 -2.04 -14.32
N PHE A 136 -35.32 -2.47 -13.11
CA PHE A 136 -35.89 -3.65 -12.47
C PHE A 136 -37.40 -3.48 -12.20
N SER A 137 -37.81 -2.30 -11.73
CA SER A 137 -39.23 -1.98 -11.51
C SER A 137 -40.03 -1.95 -12.81
N LEU A 138 -39.45 -1.44 -13.91
CA LEU A 138 -40.08 -1.43 -15.22
C LEU A 138 -40.17 -2.84 -15.81
N HIS A 139 -39.12 -3.64 -15.70
CA HIS A 139 -39.10 -5.03 -16.13
C HIS A 139 -40.16 -5.85 -15.39
N GLN A 140 -40.30 -5.66 -14.08
CA GLN A 140 -41.32 -6.33 -13.29
C GLN A 140 -42.74 -5.92 -13.73
N LYS A 141 -42.98 -4.62 -14.00
CA LYS A 141 -44.28 -4.14 -14.53
C LYS A 141 -44.60 -4.71 -15.91
N LEU A 142 -43.62 -4.79 -16.80
CA LEU A 142 -43.78 -5.39 -18.13
C LEU A 142 -44.07 -6.89 -18.04
N HIS A 143 -43.39 -7.61 -17.14
CA HIS A 143 -43.64 -9.02 -16.89
C HIS A 143 -45.06 -9.25 -16.33
N PHE A 144 -45.50 -8.44 -15.37
CA PHE A 144 -46.88 -8.50 -14.88
C PHE A 144 -47.90 -8.19 -15.99
N CYS A 145 -47.65 -7.18 -16.83
CA CYS A 145 -48.54 -6.87 -17.96
C CYS A 145 -48.62 -8.02 -18.97
N ALA A 146 -47.49 -8.67 -19.28
CA ALA A 146 -47.44 -9.84 -20.15
C ALA A 146 -48.20 -11.04 -19.55
N LEU A 147 -48.08 -11.28 -18.24
CA LEU A 147 -48.85 -12.33 -17.55
C LEU A 147 -50.34 -12.04 -17.55
N MET A 148 -50.75 -10.78 -17.33
CA MET A 148 -52.16 -10.40 -17.38
C MET A 148 -52.73 -10.54 -18.80
N TYR A 149 -51.96 -10.16 -19.82
CA TYR A 149 -52.36 -10.33 -21.22
C TYR A 149 -52.46 -11.82 -21.61
N GLN A 150 -51.52 -12.65 -21.14
CA GLN A 150 -51.60 -14.10 -21.36
C GLN A 150 -52.81 -14.70 -20.65
N ALA A 151 -53.11 -14.27 -19.42
CA ALA A 151 -54.29 -14.72 -18.70
C ALA A 151 -55.59 -14.33 -19.42
N GLU A 152 -55.67 -13.13 -20.00
CA GLU A 152 -56.80 -12.71 -20.84
C GLU A 152 -56.95 -13.58 -22.10
N ILE A 153 -55.83 -13.90 -22.78
CA ILE A 153 -55.84 -14.81 -23.93
C ILE A 153 -56.30 -16.23 -23.53
N ASP A 154 -55.80 -16.74 -22.41
CA ASP A 154 -56.13 -18.08 -21.92
C ASP A 154 -57.61 -18.15 -21.51
N LEU A 155 -58.13 -17.11 -20.86
CA LEU A 155 -59.56 -16.96 -20.59
C LEU A 155 -60.35 -16.94 -21.89
N GLN A 156 -60.01 -16.07 -22.86
CA GLN A 156 -60.68 -15.99 -24.16
C GLN A 156 -60.72 -17.36 -24.87
N TYR A 157 -59.62 -18.11 -24.83
CA TYR A 157 -59.51 -19.45 -25.38
C TYR A 157 -60.40 -20.46 -24.62
N MET A 158 -60.45 -20.38 -23.29
CA MET A 158 -61.36 -21.20 -22.48
C MET A 158 -62.84 -20.90 -22.76
N TRP A 159 -63.22 -19.62 -22.91
CA TRP A 159 -64.59 -19.23 -23.29
C TRP A 159 -64.96 -19.74 -24.70
N SER A 160 -64.00 -19.76 -25.63
CA SER A 160 -64.18 -20.34 -26.97
C SER A 160 -64.35 -21.87 -26.94
N LEU A 161 -63.56 -22.59 -26.15
CA LEU A 161 -63.67 -24.05 -26.00
C LEU A 161 -64.99 -24.49 -25.35
N GLN A 162 -65.57 -23.66 -24.48
CA GLN A 162 -66.89 -23.89 -23.90
C GLN A 162 -68.06 -23.34 -24.75
N GLY A 163 -67.79 -22.74 -25.92
CA GLY A 163 -68.79 -22.33 -26.90
C GLY A 163 -69.60 -21.07 -26.53
N TYR A 164 -69.05 -20.20 -25.67
CA TYR A 164 -69.70 -18.95 -25.26
C TYR A 164 -69.36 -17.74 -26.14
N ILE A 165 -68.44 -17.92 -27.11
CA ILE A 165 -68.04 -16.97 -28.16
C ILE A 165 -67.98 -17.76 -29.47
#